data_AF-A0A7S3MXF1-F1
#
_entry.id   AF-A0A7S3MXF1-F1
#
_cell.length_a   1.000
_cell.length_b   1.000
_cell.length_c   1.000
_cell.angle_alpha   90.00
_cell.angle_beta   90.00
_cell.angle_gamma   90.00
#
_symmetry.space_group_name_H-M   'P 1'
#
loop_
_entity.id
_entity.type
_entity.pdbx_description
1 polymer ?
#
loop_
_entity_poly.entity_id
_entity_poly.type
_entity_poly.pdbx_seq_one_letter_code
_entity_poly.pdbx_strand_id
1 'polypeptide(L)'
;MAQQHALDIGQRGIISHKSSISKAGVKDRMKLFGTVIGSYGENISFSQRGPEETVAQLIVDDGSKSKGNRTNFFKKESRIMGCYTSEHREYQTCTVINYAGGLGSNDSDPFQ
;
A
#
# COMPACT_ATOMS: atom_id res chain seq x y z
N MET A 1 -4.15 4.23 -7.18
CA MET A 1 -4.46 3.44 -5.97
C MET A 1 -3.83 3.96 -4.68
N ALA A 2 -2.48 4.07 -4.57
CA ALA A 2 -1.83 4.52 -3.32
C ALA A 2 -2.34 5.87 -2.81
N GLN A 3 -2.47 6.85 -3.70
CA GLN A 3 -3.07 8.15 -3.41
C GLN A 3 -4.48 8.03 -2.82
N GLN A 4 -5.34 7.21 -3.43
CA GLN A 4 -6.72 7.08 -3.00
C GLN A 4 -6.82 6.48 -1.59
N HIS A 5 -5.99 5.47 -1.28
CA HIS A 5 -6.01 4.86 0.06
C HIS A 5 -5.37 5.78 1.11
N ALA A 6 -4.27 6.46 0.78
CA ALA A 6 -3.64 7.41 1.71
C ALA A 6 -4.62 8.53 2.09
N LEU A 7 -5.29 9.15 1.11
CA LEU A 7 -6.31 10.16 1.37
C LEU A 7 -7.49 9.59 2.16
N ASP A 8 -7.95 8.37 1.84
CA ASP A 8 -9.08 7.71 2.50
C ASP A 8 -8.84 7.56 4.02
N ILE A 9 -7.70 6.96 4.40
CA ILE A 9 -7.42 6.65 5.79
C ILE A 9 -6.77 7.82 6.53
N GLY A 10 -5.92 8.60 5.85
CA GLY A 10 -5.19 9.72 6.42
C GLY A 10 -6.12 10.81 6.96
N GLN A 11 -6.99 11.35 6.11
CA GLN A 11 -7.90 12.43 6.51
C GLN A 11 -8.91 11.99 7.58
N ARG A 12 -9.21 10.70 7.66
CA ARG A 12 -10.13 10.14 8.65
C ARG A 12 -9.47 9.69 9.95
N GLY A 13 -8.15 9.76 10.06
CA GLY A 13 -7.42 9.33 11.24
C GLY A 13 -7.40 7.80 11.43
N ILE A 14 -7.49 7.04 10.34
CA ILE A 14 -7.65 5.57 10.39
C ILE A 14 -6.30 4.88 10.16
N ILE A 15 -5.98 3.92 11.03
CA ILE A 15 -4.89 2.97 10.82
C ILE A 15 -5.48 1.67 10.28
N SER A 16 -5.45 1.46 8.97
CA SER A 16 -5.93 0.21 8.36
C SER A 16 -5.43 -0.02 6.93
N HIS A 17 -5.20 -1.29 6.61
CA HIS A 17 -5.07 -1.76 5.21
C HIS A 17 -6.41 -1.86 4.48
N LYS A 18 -7.54 -1.68 5.17
CA LYS A 18 -8.88 -1.72 4.58
C LYS A 18 -9.40 -0.30 4.34
N SER A 19 -10.12 -0.11 3.24
CA SER A 19 -10.80 1.17 2.97
C SER A 19 -11.77 1.51 4.11
N SER A 20 -11.87 2.80 4.44
CA SER A 20 -12.80 3.27 5.47
C SER A 20 -14.26 3.05 5.06
N ILE A 21 -14.55 3.13 3.75
CA ILE A 21 -15.89 3.10 3.18
C ILE A 21 -16.32 1.65 2.90
N SER A 22 -15.68 0.99 1.94
CA SER A 22 -16.11 -0.32 1.44
C SER A 22 -15.56 -1.50 2.24
N LYS A 23 -14.63 -1.24 3.17
CA LYS A 23 -13.82 -2.27 3.87
C LYS A 23 -12.96 -3.14 2.93
N ALA A 24 -12.86 -2.76 1.66
CA ALA A 24 -12.06 -3.43 0.64
C ALA A 24 -10.58 -3.48 1.04
N GLY A 25 -9.96 -4.64 0.86
CA GLY A 25 -8.52 -4.81 1.05
C GLY A 25 -7.72 -4.30 -0.16
N VAL A 26 -6.39 -4.36 -0.04
CA VAL A 26 -5.45 -3.96 -1.10
C VAL A 26 -5.79 -4.59 -2.45
N LYS A 27 -5.95 -5.92 -2.49
CA LYS A 27 -6.23 -6.64 -3.74
C LYS A 27 -7.51 -6.16 -4.41
N ASP A 28 -8.56 -5.94 -3.63
CA ASP A 28 -9.84 -5.44 -4.13
C ASP A 28 -9.71 -4.02 -4.68
N ARG A 29 -8.95 -3.14 -4.00
CA ARG A 29 -8.63 -1.80 -4.51
C ARG A 29 -7.76 -1.85 -5.78
N MET A 30 -6.85 -2.81 -5.90
CA MET A 30 -6.00 -2.96 -7.09
C MET A 30 -6.82 -3.32 -8.34
N LYS A 31 -7.83 -4.19 -8.20
CA LYS A 31 -8.70 -4.64 -9.30
C LYS A 31 -9.43 -3.52 -10.03
N LEU A 32 -9.64 -2.38 -9.37
CA LEU A 32 -10.25 -1.20 -9.98
C LEU A 32 -9.37 -0.59 -11.09
N PHE A 33 -8.08 -0.90 -11.11
CA PHE A 33 -7.10 -0.34 -12.05
C PHE A 33 -6.55 -1.37 -13.04
N GLY A 34 -6.86 -2.66 -12.85
CA GLY A 34 -6.34 -3.75 -13.69
C GLY A 34 -6.29 -5.09 -12.94
N THR A 35 -6.00 -6.16 -13.67
CA THR A 35 -5.83 -7.49 -13.09
C THR A 35 -4.42 -7.63 -12.51
N VAL A 36 -4.34 -7.89 -11.20
CA VAL A 36 -3.06 -8.14 -10.51
C VAL A 36 -2.46 -9.46 -10.98
N ILE A 37 -1.25 -9.40 -11.52
CA ILE A 37 -0.49 -10.58 -11.96
C ILE A 37 0.62 -10.87 -10.95
N GLY A 38 0.68 -12.11 -10.47
CA GLY A 38 1.71 -12.55 -9.53
C GLY A 38 1.52 -12.00 -8.12
N SER A 39 2.52 -11.28 -7.61
CA SER A 39 2.51 -10.75 -6.24
C SER A 39 1.68 -9.47 -6.12
N TYR A 40 1.23 -9.19 -4.90
CA TYR A 40 0.78 -7.87 -4.47
C TYR A 40 1.17 -7.64 -3.01
N GLY A 41 1.21 -6.37 -2.60
CA GLY A 41 1.48 -5.97 -1.22
C GLY A 41 1.19 -4.50 -0.97
N GLU A 42 1.09 -4.12 0.29
CA GLU A 42 0.96 -2.74 0.73
C GLU A 42 1.76 -2.53 2.01
N ASN A 43 2.50 -1.43 2.05
CA ASN A 43 3.08 -0.89 3.27
C ASN A 43 2.39 0.43 3.59
N ILE A 44 2.20 0.70 4.88
CA ILE A 44 1.68 1.97 5.36
C ILE A 44 2.60 2.48 6.47
N SER A 45 3.03 3.73 6.34
CA SER A 45 3.86 4.43 7.32
C SER A 45 3.11 5.66 7.82
N PHE A 46 3.27 5.95 9.11
CA PHE A 46 2.70 7.12 9.76
C PHE A 46 3.79 7.89 10.51
N SER A 47 3.56 9.18 10.72
CA SER A 47 4.41 10.11 11.51
C SER A 47 5.81 10.42 10.96
N GLN A 48 6.22 9.83 9.83
CA GLN A 48 7.52 10.12 9.24
C GLN A 48 7.48 11.45 8.49
N ARG A 49 8.51 12.28 8.66
CA ARG A 49 8.57 13.65 8.11
C ARG A 49 9.17 13.69 6.70
N GLY A 50 9.98 12.70 6.36
CA GLY A 50 10.64 12.60 5.06
C GLY A 50 10.56 11.20 4.46
N PRO A 51 10.90 11.09 3.16
CA PRO A 51 10.92 9.82 2.46
C PRO A 51 12.01 8.88 3.01
N GLU A 52 13.17 9.40 3.42
CA GLU A 52 14.26 8.60 3.98
C GLU A 52 13.84 7.89 5.28
N GLU A 53 13.21 8.61 6.22
CA GLU A 53 12.73 8.02 7.48
C GLU A 53 11.57 7.06 7.23
N THR A 54 10.71 7.36 6.25
CA THR A 54 9.64 6.44 5.82
C THR A 54 10.23 5.11 5.36
N VAL A 55 11.22 5.14 4.48
CA VAL A 55 11.86 3.94 3.95
C VAL A 55 12.61 3.21 5.06
N ALA A 56 13.36 3.92 5.91
CA ALA A 56 14.08 3.34 7.03
C ALA A 56 13.13 2.63 8.01
N GLN A 57 12.02 3.26 8.39
CA GLN A 57 11.00 2.67 9.26
C GLN A 57 10.46 1.35 8.69
N LEU A 58 10.10 1.36 7.40
CA LEU A 58 9.52 0.19 6.73
C LEU A 58 10.53 -0.95 6.53
N ILE A 59 11.82 -0.65 6.37
CA ILE A 59 12.88 -1.65 6.23
C ILE A 59 13.27 -2.25 7.59
N VAL A 60 13.47 -1.40 8.61
CA VAL A 60 13.79 -1.88 9.96
C VAL A 60 12.61 -2.72 10.50
N ASP A 61 11.39 -2.22 10.25
CA ASP A 61 10.11 -2.85 10.60
C ASP A 61 10.08 -3.27 12.08
N ASP A 62 10.57 -2.40 12.96
CA ASP A 62 10.72 -2.71 14.37
C ASP A 62 9.37 -2.99 15.05
N GLY A 63 9.36 -3.89 16.04
CA GLY A 63 8.14 -4.32 16.72
C GLY A 63 7.22 -5.26 15.92
N SER A 64 7.42 -5.39 14.59
CA SER A 64 6.69 -6.35 13.76
C SER A 64 7.26 -7.76 13.89
N LYS A 65 6.47 -8.72 14.40
CA LYS A 65 6.87 -10.14 14.50
C LYS A 65 7.07 -10.77 13.12
N SER A 66 6.22 -10.42 12.15
CA SER A 66 6.27 -10.98 10.79
C SER A 66 7.28 -10.29 9.90
N LYS A 67 7.72 -9.07 10.26
CA LYS A 67 8.57 -8.22 9.43
C LYS A 67 7.99 -8.04 8.02
N GLY A 68 6.66 -7.92 7.96
CA GLY A 68 5.89 -7.88 6.72
C GLY A 68 6.19 -6.66 5.85
N ASN A 69 6.43 -5.49 6.44
CA ASN A 69 6.78 -4.29 5.67
C ASN A 69 8.13 -4.48 4.98
N ARG A 70 9.13 -4.99 5.72
CA ARG A 70 10.45 -5.31 5.17
C ARG A 70 10.34 -6.36 4.07
N THR A 71 9.54 -7.39 4.30
CA THR A 71 9.33 -8.47 3.34
C THR A 71 8.74 -7.95 2.03
N ASN A 72 7.73 -7.07 2.10
CA ASN A 72 7.15 -6.44 0.91
C ASN A 72 8.19 -5.60 0.15
N PHE A 73 9.03 -4.84 0.87
CA PHE A 73 10.04 -3.96 0.28
C PHE A 73 11.08 -4.73 -0.55
N PHE A 74 11.51 -5.90 -0.08
CA PHE A 74 12.53 -6.73 -0.74
C PHE A 74 11.95 -7.89 -1.55
N LYS A 75 10.64 -7.91 -1.79
CA LYS A 75 9.97 -8.99 -2.52
C LYS A 75 10.36 -8.92 -4.01
N LYS A 76 11.19 -9.87 -4.46
CA LYS A 76 11.72 -9.92 -5.84
C LYS A 76 10.64 -10.01 -6.90
N GLU A 77 9.48 -10.56 -6.56
CA GLU A 77 8.38 -10.72 -7.50
C GLU A 77 7.64 -9.41 -7.75
N SER A 78 7.78 -8.40 -6.88
CA SER A 78 7.18 -7.08 -7.04
C SER A 78 7.97 -6.24 -8.04
N ARG A 79 7.40 -6.00 -9.23
CA ARG A 79 8.05 -5.27 -10.33
C ARG A 79 7.47 -3.88 -10.58
N ILE A 80 6.31 -3.60 -9.99
CA ILE A 80 5.61 -2.33 -10.08
C ILE A 80 5.40 -1.81 -8.67
N MET A 81 5.64 -0.52 -8.48
CA MET A 81 5.41 0.18 -7.21
C MET A 81 4.74 1.52 -7.47
N GLY A 82 3.82 1.89 -6.58
CA GLY A 82 3.27 3.24 -6.51
C GLY A 82 3.15 3.70 -5.07
N CYS A 83 3.60 4.92 -4.79
CA CYS A 83 3.56 5.51 -3.46
C CYS A 83 2.82 6.85 -3.45
N TYR A 84 2.23 7.19 -2.31
CA TYR A 84 1.69 8.52 -2.05
C TYR A 84 1.68 8.82 -0.56
N THR A 85 1.97 10.07 -0.20
CA THR A 85 1.88 10.57 1.16
C THR A 85 0.77 11.61 1.24
N SER A 86 -0.14 11.42 2.19
CA SER A 86 -1.16 12.41 2.56
C SER A 86 -0.95 12.89 3.98
N GLU A 87 -1.67 13.94 4.36
CA GLU A 87 -1.85 14.26 5.77
C GLU A 87 -2.61 13.14 6.49
N HIS A 88 -2.28 12.94 7.76
CA HIS A 88 -3.02 12.08 8.67
C HIS A 88 -3.53 12.91 9.85
N ARG A 89 -4.83 12.80 10.17
CA ARG A 89 -5.50 13.65 11.16
C ARG A 89 -4.80 13.67 12.53
N GLU A 90 -4.29 12.52 12.97
CA GLU A 90 -3.64 12.36 14.29
C GLU A 90 -2.10 12.25 14.18
N TYR A 91 -1.60 11.39 13.29
CA TYR A 91 -0.17 11.13 13.09
C TYR A 91 0.54 12.04 12.08
N GLN A 92 -0.05 13.16 11.66
CA GLN A 92 0.50 14.14 10.72
C GLN A 92 0.67 13.64 9.28
N THR A 93 1.32 12.51 9.06
CA THR A 93 1.57 11.92 7.74
C THR A 93 1.05 10.50 7.65
N CYS A 94 0.59 10.12 6.46
CA CYS A 94 0.21 8.76 6.07
C CYS A 94 0.80 8.48 4.69
N THR A 95 1.84 7.66 4.64
CA THR A 95 2.45 7.20 3.39
C THR A 95 1.96 5.79 3.08
N VAL A 96 1.33 5.62 1.92
CA VAL A 96 0.93 4.30 1.40
C VAL A 96 1.83 3.94 0.23
N ILE A 97 2.40 2.73 0.25
CA ILE A 97 3.18 2.16 -0.85
C ILE A 97 2.52 0.85 -1.26
N ASN A 98 2.13 0.75 -2.54
CA ASN A 98 1.56 -0.46 -3.11
C ASN A 98 2.56 -1.12 -4.06
N TYR A 99 2.59 -2.45 -4.02
CA TYR A 99 3.47 -3.29 -4.82
C TYR A 99 2.64 -4.29 -5.64
N ALA A 100 3.07 -4.58 -6.85
CA ALA A 100 2.51 -5.65 -7.67
C ALA A 100 3.60 -6.32 -8.54
N GLY A 101 3.42 -7.60 -8.85
CA GLY A 101 4.28 -8.28 -9.82
C GLY A 101 4.00 -7.88 -11.26
N GLY A 102 2.75 -7.53 -11.54
CA GLY A 102 2.29 -6.97 -12.80
C GLY A 102 0.85 -6.47 -12.68
N LEU A 103 0.44 -5.63 -13.62
CA LEU A 103 -0.94 -5.17 -13.77
C LEU A 103 -1.33 -5.34 -15.24
N GLY A 104 -2.25 -6.28 -15.51
CA GLY A 104 -2.84 -6.50 -16.82
C GLY A 104 -4.10 -5.67 -17.03
N SER A 105 -4.54 -5.55 -18.28
CA SER A 105 -5.87 -5.01 -18.62
C SER A 105 -6.98 -5.85 -17.99
N ASN A 106 -8.11 -5.23 -17.66
CA ASN A 106 -9.28 -5.97 -17.18
C ASN A 106 -10.00 -6.74 -18.31
N ASP A 107 -9.67 -6.46 -19.57
CA ASP A 107 -10.24 -7.12 -20.76
C ASP A 107 -9.58 -8.48 -21.07
N SER A 108 -8.59 -8.91 -20.28
CA SER A 108 -7.83 -10.14 -20.50
C SER A 108 -8.14 -11.23 -19.48
N ASP A 109 -9.39 -11.34 -19.03
CA ASP A 109 -9.86 -12.57 -18.39
C ASP A 109 -10.43 -13.51 -19.48
N PRO A 110 -9.67 -14.48 -20.00
CA PRO A 110 -10.20 -15.46 -20.96
C PRO A 110 -11.17 -16.46 -20.32
N PHE A 111 -11.55 -16.30 -19.04
CA PHE A 111 -12.42 -17.21 -18.30
C PHE A 111 -13.59 -16.52 -17.57
N GLN A 112 -14.08 -15.38 -18.07
CA GLN A 112 -15.48 -14.99 -17.80
C GLN A 112 -16.47 -15.90 -18.52
#